data_AF-A0A957GDY3-F1
#
_entry.id   AF-A0A957GDY3-F1
#
_cell.length_a   1.000
_cell.length_b   1.000
_cell.length_c   1.000
_cell.angle_alpha   90.00
_cell.angle_beta   90.00
_cell.angle_gamma   90.00
#
_symmetry.space_group_name_H-M   'P 1'
#
loop_
_entity.id
_entity.type
_entity.pdbx_description
1 polymer ?
#
loop_
_entity_poly.entity_id
_entity_poly.type
_entity_poly.pdbx_seq_one_letter_code
_entity_poly.pdbx_strand_id
1 'polypeptide(L)'
;RVEANRAGRIDIVDETTGLVAVLRNQGPIIEQFRLGFGGLSLPPLPEDCPGCVAFSYELVDSGESGEGWLQDPVLLASVENYTAANLGPHFPAGSVFGLRRNANAFNAAHSLAVTADGQLWRWLATDAEVAAPVAVDSEPALAAALAALPALPLADLQGEYLVDCPVVPLEVLYLAPAGEGEGGANSRTIRLICPAFSLPASLLPLYLAADGALAPLLAQAAQEGLEPPPLALPLDTMLDYQRVDGAHLTMQLSGQVVATDPAGSIYTTTLPVSQVISLTTRLAETNRLVRGVTAYTAGELPNILLVRGPLAMLEAAWRDLAPADIRPILVELDALLDEIIGLSEAEPIPPEPTPTATATP
;
A
#
# COMPACT_ATOMS: atom_id res chain seq x y z
N ARG A 1 17.34 -9.10 15.86
CA ARG A 1 18.67 -8.73 16.40
C ARG A 1 19.56 -8.18 15.28
N VAL A 2 20.38 -7.16 15.56
CA VAL A 2 21.33 -6.59 14.59
C VAL A 2 22.76 -6.65 15.16
N GLU A 3 23.66 -7.35 14.50
CA GLU A 3 25.07 -7.50 14.90
C GLU A 3 25.98 -6.86 13.85
N ALA A 4 26.87 -5.94 14.26
CA ALA A 4 27.78 -5.26 13.33
C ALA A 4 29.25 -5.51 13.70
N ASN A 5 30.10 -5.80 12.72
CA ASN A 5 31.52 -6.08 12.95
C ASN A 5 32.50 -5.07 12.30
N ARG A 6 33.75 -5.08 12.80
CA ARG A 6 34.89 -4.23 12.36
C ARG A 6 35.24 -4.32 10.87
N ALA A 7 34.81 -5.37 10.17
CA ALA A 7 35.06 -5.53 8.75
C ALA A 7 33.96 -4.90 7.87
N GLY A 8 33.02 -4.15 8.48
CA GLY A 8 31.88 -3.59 7.76
C GLY A 8 30.83 -4.65 7.41
N ARG A 9 30.70 -5.71 8.21
CA ARG A 9 29.64 -6.71 8.05
C ARG A 9 28.53 -6.44 9.07
N ILE A 10 27.28 -6.52 8.63
CA ILE A 10 26.10 -6.47 9.49
C ILE A 10 25.31 -7.76 9.28
N ASP A 11 25.04 -8.47 10.36
CA ASP A 11 24.15 -9.62 10.40
C ASP A 11 22.81 -9.19 11.01
N ILE A 12 21.73 -9.41 10.28
CA ILE A 12 20.36 -9.16 10.75
C ILE A 12 19.72 -10.52 10.95
N VAL A 13 19.22 -10.77 12.15
CA VAL A 13 18.62 -12.04 12.53
C VAL A 13 17.17 -11.80 12.95
N ASP A 14 16.25 -12.47 12.27
CA ASP A 14 14.89 -12.68 12.78
C ASP A 14 14.88 -13.99 13.58
N GLU A 15 14.83 -13.87 14.90
CA GLU A 15 14.86 -14.99 15.84
C GLU A 15 13.60 -15.86 15.76
N THR A 16 12.48 -15.31 15.26
CA THR A 16 11.20 -16.02 15.20
C THR A 16 11.10 -16.93 13.97
N THR A 17 11.59 -16.46 12.82
CA THR A 17 11.59 -17.20 11.57
C THR A 17 12.91 -17.94 11.33
N GLY A 18 13.97 -17.57 12.05
CA GLY A 18 15.32 -18.08 11.87
C GLY A 18 16.02 -17.52 10.62
N LEU A 19 15.45 -16.50 9.97
CA LEU A 19 16.05 -15.86 8.80
C LEU A 19 17.25 -15.00 9.20
N VAL A 20 18.31 -15.09 8.38
CA VAL A 20 19.55 -14.34 8.59
C VAL A 20 19.97 -13.67 7.29
N ALA A 21 20.17 -12.36 7.33
CA ALA A 21 20.76 -11.57 6.25
C ALA A 21 22.17 -11.15 6.64
N VAL A 22 23.15 -11.52 5.81
CA VAL A 22 24.55 -11.15 5.99
C VAL A 22 24.93 -10.09 4.98
N LEU A 23 25.07 -8.86 5.43
CA LEU A 23 25.39 -7.70 4.62
C LEU A 23 26.87 -7.37 4.75
N ARG A 24 27.53 -7.08 3.63
CA ARG A 24 28.97 -6.71 3.59
C ARG A 24 29.12 -5.27 3.12
N ASN A 25 30.28 -4.67 3.43
CA ASN A 25 30.64 -3.29 3.07
C ASN A 25 29.68 -2.22 3.63
N GLN A 26 29.13 -2.47 4.83
CA GLN A 26 28.15 -1.61 5.49
C GLN A 26 28.76 -0.55 6.42
N GLY A 27 30.06 -0.22 6.28
CA GLY A 27 30.75 0.74 7.16
C GLY A 27 30.00 2.06 7.39
N PRO A 28 29.43 2.72 6.35
CA PRO A 28 28.63 3.93 6.55
C PRO A 28 27.37 3.72 7.39
N ILE A 29 26.71 2.56 7.29
CA ILE A 29 25.52 2.22 8.07
C ILE A 29 25.89 1.94 9.53
N ILE A 30 27.04 1.30 9.77
CA ILE A 30 27.54 1.08 11.13
C ILE A 30 27.75 2.41 11.86
N GLU A 31 28.29 3.44 11.19
CA GLU A 31 28.41 4.77 11.77
C GLU A 31 27.05 5.42 12.09
N GLN A 32 26.04 5.20 11.25
CA GLN A 32 24.68 5.66 11.55
C GLN A 32 24.10 4.95 12.77
N PHE A 33 24.25 3.63 12.87
CA PHE A 33 23.84 2.88 14.07
C PHE A 33 24.62 3.31 15.31
N ARG A 34 25.91 3.59 15.21
CA ARG A 34 26.72 4.11 16.33
C ARG A 34 26.19 5.45 16.83
N LEU A 35 25.77 6.33 15.93
CA LEU A 35 25.16 7.60 16.31
C LEU A 35 23.76 7.43 16.90
N GLY A 36 22.95 6.52 16.35
CA GLY A 36 21.59 6.26 16.81
C GLY A 36 21.51 5.48 18.13
N PHE A 37 22.39 4.51 18.34
CA PHE A 37 22.41 3.65 19.54
C PHE A 37 23.34 4.19 20.64
N GLY A 38 24.15 5.20 20.35
CA GLY A 38 25.05 5.81 21.32
C GLY A 38 24.29 6.38 22.52
N GLY A 39 24.49 5.77 23.70
CA GLY A 39 23.80 6.18 24.93
C GLY A 39 22.32 5.76 25.00
N LEU A 40 21.87 4.85 24.13
CA LEU A 40 20.54 4.27 24.17
C LEU A 40 20.32 3.50 25.48
N SER A 41 19.27 3.83 26.22
CA SER A 41 18.86 3.10 27.41
C SER A 41 17.73 2.15 27.04
N LEU A 42 17.96 0.85 27.18
CA LEU A 42 16.97 -0.20 26.93
C LEU A 42 16.51 -0.75 28.29
N PRO A 43 15.34 -0.34 28.82
CA PRO A 43 14.80 -0.96 30.02
C PRO A 43 14.46 -2.44 29.75
N PRO A 44 14.35 -3.28 30.80
CA PRO A 44 13.88 -4.65 30.65
C PRO A 44 12.49 -4.70 30.02
N LEU A 45 12.21 -5.77 29.25
CA LEU A 45 10.85 -6.00 28.75
C LEU A 45 9.88 -6.22 29.92
N PRO A 46 8.68 -5.63 29.88
CA PRO A 46 7.63 -5.95 30.85
C PRO A 46 7.24 -7.42 30.75
N GLU A 47 7.10 -8.11 31.89
CA GLU A 47 6.79 -9.56 31.94
C GLU A 47 5.45 -9.90 31.28
N ASP A 48 4.49 -8.96 31.25
CA ASP A 48 3.13 -9.15 30.74
C ASP A 48 2.86 -8.41 29.41
N CYS A 49 3.88 -8.18 28.58
CA CYS A 49 3.75 -7.44 27.33
C CYS A 49 4.17 -8.26 26.09
N PRO A 50 3.30 -9.17 25.60
CA PRO A 50 3.60 -9.95 24.40
C PRO A 50 3.69 -9.11 23.11
N GLY A 51 3.17 -7.88 23.13
CA GLY A 51 3.27 -6.92 22.02
C GLY A 51 4.50 -6.00 22.09
N CYS A 52 5.33 -6.09 23.14
CA CYS A 52 6.49 -5.20 23.29
C CYS A 52 7.62 -5.57 22.35
N VAL A 53 8.27 -4.56 21.77
CA VAL A 53 9.38 -4.76 20.83
C VAL A 53 10.69 -5.05 21.58
N ALA A 54 11.10 -6.32 21.58
CA ALA A 54 12.43 -6.71 22.04
C ALA A 54 13.51 -6.27 21.06
N PHE A 55 14.54 -5.58 21.54
CA PHE A 55 15.65 -5.12 20.73
C PHE A 55 16.98 -5.47 21.38
N SER A 56 17.92 -5.93 20.55
CA SER A 56 19.29 -6.20 20.94
C SER A 56 20.27 -5.84 19.84
N TYR A 57 21.40 -5.26 20.24
CA TYR A 57 22.46 -4.84 19.34
C TYR A 57 23.85 -5.06 19.96
N GLU A 58 24.82 -5.29 19.07
CA GLU A 58 26.24 -5.33 19.40
C GLU A 58 27.04 -4.60 18.31
N LEU A 59 27.73 -3.51 18.69
CA LEU A 59 28.60 -2.72 17.82
C LEU A 59 30.07 -3.02 18.13
N VAL A 60 30.73 -3.80 17.29
CA VAL A 60 32.12 -4.24 17.54
C VAL A 60 33.15 -3.11 17.41
N ASP A 61 32.81 -2.01 16.72
CA ASP A 61 33.70 -0.85 16.56
C ASP A 61 33.79 0.02 17.82
N SER A 62 32.65 0.34 18.46
CA SER A 62 32.60 1.09 19.72
C SER A 62 32.68 0.20 20.97
N GLY A 63 32.37 -1.09 20.84
CA GLY A 63 32.18 -2.00 21.96
C GLY A 63 30.87 -1.79 22.71
N GLU A 64 29.97 -0.95 22.18
CA GLU A 64 28.65 -0.72 22.74
C GLU A 64 27.73 -1.90 22.42
N SER A 65 26.96 -2.31 23.42
CA SER A 65 25.91 -3.32 23.28
C SER A 65 24.77 -2.97 24.20
N GLY A 66 23.59 -3.44 23.85
CA GLY A 66 22.39 -3.25 24.65
C GLY A 66 21.34 -4.28 24.28
N GLU A 67 20.52 -4.63 25.26
CA GLU A 67 19.38 -5.53 25.11
C GLU A 67 18.26 -5.05 26.01
N GLY A 68 17.04 -5.04 25.49
CA GLY A 68 15.84 -4.67 26.26
C GLY A 68 14.73 -4.16 25.35
N TRP A 69 13.84 -3.37 25.92
CA TRP A 69 12.67 -2.81 25.25
C TRP A 69 13.04 -1.52 24.53
N LEU A 70 12.88 -1.50 23.21
CA LEU A 70 13.09 -0.30 22.41
C LEU A 70 11.80 0.53 22.39
N GLN A 71 11.88 1.75 22.91
CA GLN A 71 10.74 2.68 22.98
C GLN A 71 10.93 3.94 22.14
N ASP A 72 12.14 4.22 21.67
CA ASP A 72 12.40 5.40 20.85
C ASP A 72 11.73 5.24 19.48
N PRO A 73 10.76 6.10 19.13
CA PRO A 73 9.95 5.90 17.92
C PRO A 73 10.76 6.07 16.64
N VAL A 74 11.78 6.93 16.63
CA VAL A 74 12.63 7.15 15.45
C VAL A 74 13.51 5.93 15.19
N LEU A 75 14.10 5.37 16.25
CA LEU A 75 14.88 4.14 16.17
C LEU A 75 14.01 2.93 15.84
N LEU A 76 12.81 2.81 16.41
CA LEU A 76 11.85 1.75 16.07
C LEU A 76 11.55 1.76 14.56
N ALA A 77 11.15 2.93 14.03
CA ALA A 77 10.85 3.08 12.61
C ALA A 77 12.08 2.79 11.73
N SER A 78 13.27 3.21 12.16
CA SER A 78 14.51 2.99 11.40
C SER A 78 14.92 1.52 11.38
N VAL A 79 14.84 0.85 12.53
CA VAL A 79 15.20 -0.57 12.69
C VAL A 79 14.19 -1.46 11.96
N GLU A 80 12.89 -1.20 12.09
CA GLU A 80 11.85 -1.93 11.36
C GLU A 80 12.09 -1.80 9.85
N ASN A 81 12.27 -0.58 9.34
CA ASN A 81 12.50 -0.35 7.92
C ASN A 81 13.75 -1.04 7.42
N TYR A 82 14.86 -0.94 8.17
CA TYR A 82 16.11 -1.60 7.81
C TYR A 82 15.97 -3.12 7.82
N THR A 83 15.30 -3.68 8.83
CA THR A 83 15.08 -5.12 8.94
C THR A 83 14.21 -5.61 7.78
N ALA A 84 13.09 -4.94 7.53
CA ALA A 84 12.16 -5.31 6.47
C ALA A 84 12.77 -5.20 5.07
N ALA A 85 13.65 -4.22 4.84
CA ALA A 85 14.37 -4.09 3.57
C ALA A 85 15.34 -5.24 3.29
N ASN A 86 15.87 -5.90 4.34
CA ASN A 86 16.91 -6.91 4.21
C ASN A 86 16.43 -8.35 4.45
N LEU A 87 15.43 -8.54 5.30
CA LEU A 87 14.84 -9.85 5.64
C LEU A 87 13.42 -10.03 5.07
N GLY A 88 12.78 -8.96 4.62
CA GLY A 88 11.34 -8.93 4.40
C GLY A 88 10.58 -8.49 5.66
N PRO A 89 9.34 -8.02 5.54
CA PRO A 89 8.52 -7.66 6.69
C PRO A 89 8.31 -8.85 7.61
N HIS A 90 8.35 -8.59 8.91
CA HIS A 90 8.01 -9.58 9.91
C HIS A 90 6.50 -9.57 10.15
N PHE A 91 5.84 -10.72 9.99
CA PHE A 91 4.43 -10.91 10.34
C PHE A 91 4.31 -11.90 11.51
N PRO A 92 3.26 -11.80 12.35
CA PRO A 92 3.01 -12.77 13.40
C PRO A 92 2.99 -14.21 12.86
N ALA A 93 3.57 -15.13 13.62
CA ALA A 93 3.63 -16.54 13.24
C ALA A 93 2.22 -17.10 12.94
N GLY A 94 2.09 -17.84 11.84
CA GLY A 94 0.80 -18.40 11.42
C GLY A 94 -0.09 -17.41 10.64
N SER A 95 0.48 -16.29 10.20
CA SER A 95 -0.18 -15.37 9.26
C SER A 95 -0.61 -16.09 7.97
N VAL A 96 -1.84 -15.84 7.53
CA VAL A 96 -2.37 -16.21 6.21
C VAL A 96 -2.45 -15.00 5.28
N PHE A 97 -2.36 -13.80 5.86
CA PHE A 97 -2.34 -12.54 5.15
C PHE A 97 -1.47 -11.54 5.89
N GLY A 98 -0.72 -10.73 5.16
CA GLY A 98 0.04 -9.63 5.72
C GLY A 98 0.15 -8.49 4.71
N LEU A 99 0.07 -7.25 5.19
CA LEU A 99 0.34 -6.06 4.39
C LEU A 99 1.26 -5.16 5.20
N ARG A 100 2.40 -4.78 4.62
CA ARG A 100 3.37 -3.86 5.20
C ARG A 100 3.65 -2.74 4.21
N ARG A 101 3.45 -1.50 4.62
CA ARG A 101 3.52 -0.31 3.75
C ARG A 101 4.49 0.72 4.30
N ASN A 102 5.49 1.13 3.53
CA ASN A 102 6.33 2.27 3.91
C ASN A 102 5.54 3.58 3.76
N ALA A 103 5.46 4.42 4.80
CA ALA A 103 4.87 5.75 4.65
C ALA A 103 5.70 6.66 3.72
N ASN A 104 7.03 6.58 3.78
CA ASN A 104 7.95 7.07 2.74
C ASN A 104 9.35 6.45 2.97
N ALA A 105 10.37 6.89 2.22
CA ALA A 105 11.75 6.40 2.34
C ALA A 105 12.40 6.66 3.72
N PHE A 106 11.78 7.48 4.58
CA PHE A 106 12.30 7.93 5.86
C PHE A 106 11.29 7.83 7.04
N ASN A 107 10.03 7.41 6.80
CA ASN A 107 8.96 7.37 7.80
C ASN A 107 8.47 5.94 8.10
N ALA A 108 7.71 5.83 9.19
CA ALA A 108 7.16 4.60 9.75
C ALA A 108 6.41 3.73 8.72
N ALA A 109 6.66 2.43 8.75
CA ALA A 109 5.80 1.49 8.06
C ALA A 109 4.49 1.29 8.82
N HIS A 110 3.41 1.01 8.09
CA HIS A 110 2.13 0.58 8.66
C HIS A 110 1.92 -0.87 8.27
N SER A 111 1.55 -1.69 9.25
CA SER A 111 1.45 -3.11 9.04
C SER A 111 0.14 -3.64 9.59
N LEU A 112 -0.42 -4.61 8.87
CA LEU A 112 -1.43 -5.50 9.40
C LEU A 112 -1.06 -6.94 9.06
N ALA A 113 -1.56 -7.86 9.86
CA ALA A 113 -1.55 -9.28 9.54
C ALA A 113 -2.81 -9.96 10.04
N VAL A 114 -3.24 -11.01 9.34
CA VAL A 114 -4.30 -11.90 9.81
C VAL A 114 -3.74 -13.30 9.93
N THR A 115 -3.85 -13.88 11.12
CA THR A 115 -3.46 -15.25 11.42
C THR A 115 -4.56 -16.24 11.04
N ALA A 116 -4.18 -17.51 10.88
CA ALA A 116 -5.11 -18.57 10.47
C ALA A 116 -6.30 -18.79 11.42
N ASP A 117 -6.17 -18.41 12.69
CA ASP A 117 -7.23 -18.43 13.71
C ASP A 117 -8.10 -17.17 13.72
N GLY A 118 -7.92 -16.28 12.74
CA GLY A 118 -8.75 -15.09 12.53
C GLY A 118 -8.40 -13.90 13.41
N GLN A 119 -7.19 -13.87 13.99
CA GLN A 119 -6.71 -12.70 14.74
C GLN A 119 -6.09 -11.68 13.78
N LEU A 120 -6.61 -10.46 13.82
CA LEU A 120 -6.13 -9.30 13.08
C LEU A 120 -5.21 -8.46 13.97
N TRP A 121 -3.95 -8.41 13.56
CA TRP A 121 -2.91 -7.58 14.14
C TRP A 121 -2.74 -6.31 13.33
N ARG A 122 -2.47 -5.18 13.99
CA ARG A 122 -2.21 -3.87 13.38
C ARG A 122 -1.17 -3.14 14.21
N TRP A 123 -0.20 -2.52 13.55
CA TRP A 123 0.81 -1.73 14.22
C TRP A 123 1.48 -0.72 13.29
N LEU A 124 1.98 0.34 13.89
CA LEU A 124 2.92 1.27 13.30
C LEU A 124 4.34 0.81 13.60
N ALA A 125 5.26 1.12 12.70
CA ALA A 125 6.69 0.90 12.95
C ALA A 125 7.23 1.76 14.11
N THR A 126 6.48 2.76 14.58
CA THR A 126 6.81 3.60 15.74
C THR A 126 6.22 3.08 17.05
N ASP A 127 5.36 2.05 17.00
CA ASP A 127 4.72 1.52 18.19
C ASP A 127 5.73 0.71 19.01
N ALA A 128 6.02 1.19 20.21
CA ALA A 128 6.85 0.44 21.17
C ALA A 128 6.13 -0.81 21.71
N GLU A 129 4.80 -0.81 21.64
CA GLU A 129 3.92 -1.89 22.04
C GLU A 129 2.82 -2.08 20.98
N VAL A 130 2.75 -3.28 20.42
CA VAL A 130 1.71 -3.68 19.47
C VAL A 130 0.42 -3.98 20.24
N ALA A 131 -0.68 -3.32 19.85
CA ALA A 131 -1.99 -3.58 20.44
C ALA A 131 -2.39 -5.05 20.29
N ALA A 132 -3.12 -5.57 21.29
CA ALA A 132 -3.68 -6.90 21.23
C ALA A 132 -4.55 -7.09 19.97
N PRO A 133 -4.48 -8.26 19.32
CA PRO A 133 -5.23 -8.46 18.10
C PRO A 133 -6.73 -8.48 18.37
N VAL A 134 -7.50 -8.17 17.33
CA VAL A 134 -8.96 -8.26 17.32
C VAL A 134 -9.41 -9.38 16.39
N ALA A 135 -10.64 -9.87 16.55
CA ALA A 135 -11.19 -10.82 15.58
C ALA A 135 -11.36 -10.14 14.21
N VAL A 136 -10.90 -10.77 13.13
CA VAL A 136 -11.02 -10.23 11.76
C VAL A 136 -12.48 -9.99 11.36
N ASP A 137 -13.44 -10.68 11.98
CA ASP A 137 -14.87 -10.46 11.79
C ASP A 137 -15.34 -9.07 12.23
N SER A 138 -14.54 -8.34 13.02
CA SER A 138 -14.80 -6.91 13.29
C SER A 138 -14.55 -6.02 12.06
N GLU A 139 -13.93 -6.57 11.01
CA GLU A 139 -13.68 -5.95 9.70
C GLU A 139 -14.35 -6.75 8.59
N PRO A 140 -15.68 -6.59 8.38
CA PRO A 140 -16.45 -7.46 7.50
C PRO A 140 -15.95 -7.49 6.06
N ALA A 141 -15.47 -6.35 5.55
CA ALA A 141 -14.90 -6.26 4.20
C ALA A 141 -13.61 -7.08 4.07
N LEU A 142 -12.73 -7.02 5.08
CA LEU A 142 -11.47 -7.77 5.10
C LEU A 142 -11.75 -9.27 5.28
N ALA A 143 -12.63 -9.64 6.21
CA ALA A 143 -13.03 -11.03 6.40
C ALA A 143 -13.61 -11.63 5.11
N ALA A 144 -14.49 -10.90 4.40
CA ALA A 144 -15.07 -11.34 3.14
C ALA A 144 -14.01 -11.48 2.03
N ALA A 145 -13.08 -10.54 1.92
CA ALA A 145 -12.02 -10.61 0.92
C ALA A 145 -11.04 -11.77 1.19
N LEU A 146 -10.73 -12.03 2.46
CA LEU A 146 -9.87 -13.16 2.87
C LEU A 146 -10.53 -14.51 2.61
N ALA A 147 -11.86 -14.62 2.72
CA ALA A 147 -12.58 -15.84 2.37
C ALA A 147 -12.42 -16.21 0.87
N ALA A 148 -12.11 -15.24 0.01
CA ALA A 148 -11.83 -15.46 -1.42
C ALA A 148 -10.36 -15.81 -1.71
N LEU A 149 -9.45 -15.64 -0.74
CA LEU A 149 -8.00 -15.91 -0.92
C LEU A 149 -7.71 -17.32 -1.45
N PRO A 150 -8.37 -18.42 -1.00
CA PRO A 150 -8.10 -19.76 -1.52
C PRO A 150 -8.45 -19.93 -3.01
N ALA A 151 -9.29 -19.05 -3.58
CA ALA A 151 -9.65 -19.08 -4.98
C ALA A 151 -8.71 -18.25 -5.87
N LEU A 152 -7.79 -17.47 -5.28
CA LEU A 152 -6.81 -16.71 -6.04
C LEU A 152 -5.77 -17.66 -6.66
N PRO A 153 -5.43 -17.50 -7.95
CA PRO A 153 -4.39 -18.29 -8.60
C PRO A 153 -3.01 -17.81 -8.17
N LEU A 154 -2.63 -18.08 -6.91
CA LEU A 154 -1.39 -17.60 -6.31
C LEU A 154 -0.14 -18.00 -7.11
N ALA A 155 -0.20 -19.14 -7.81
CA ALA A 155 0.87 -19.60 -8.69
C ALA A 155 1.15 -18.64 -9.86
N ASP A 156 0.14 -17.92 -10.34
CA ASP A 156 0.21 -17.03 -11.50
C ASP A 156 0.50 -15.56 -11.11
N LEU A 157 0.50 -15.26 -9.81
CA LEU A 157 0.85 -13.93 -9.31
C LEU A 157 2.36 -13.69 -9.41
N GLN A 158 2.73 -12.47 -9.77
CA GLN A 158 4.13 -12.06 -9.86
C GLN A 158 4.67 -11.76 -8.46
N GLY A 159 5.95 -12.05 -8.23
CA GLY A 159 6.63 -11.67 -6.99
C GLY A 159 6.81 -10.15 -6.84
N GLU A 160 6.66 -9.40 -7.94
CA GLU A 160 6.81 -7.96 -7.94
C GLU A 160 5.91 -7.32 -9.02
N TYR A 161 5.18 -6.27 -8.65
CA TYR A 161 4.42 -5.42 -9.57
C TYR A 161 4.92 -3.99 -9.47
N LEU A 162 5.47 -3.48 -10.58
CA LEU A 162 6.13 -2.19 -10.67
C LEU A 162 5.55 -1.33 -11.78
N VAL A 163 5.51 -0.02 -11.53
CA VAL A 163 5.41 1.00 -12.56
C VAL A 163 6.38 2.13 -12.23
N ASP A 164 6.83 2.86 -13.26
CA ASP A 164 7.56 4.11 -13.05
C ASP A 164 6.59 5.16 -12.52
N CYS A 165 6.82 5.62 -11.29
CA CYS A 165 5.96 6.60 -10.63
C CYS A 165 6.77 7.59 -9.78
N PRO A 166 6.27 8.82 -9.59
CA PRO A 166 7.03 9.89 -8.94
C PRO A 166 7.16 9.74 -7.42
N VAL A 167 6.40 8.84 -6.78
CA VAL A 167 6.36 8.66 -5.33
C VAL A 167 6.55 7.18 -4.99
N VAL A 168 7.42 6.86 -4.04
CA VAL A 168 7.73 5.47 -3.70
C VAL A 168 7.22 5.15 -2.29
N PRO A 169 6.02 4.57 -2.14
CA PRO A 169 5.83 3.57 -1.10
C PRO A 169 6.16 2.21 -1.73
N LEU A 170 7.21 1.58 -1.18
CA LEU A 170 7.38 0.14 -1.32
C LEU A 170 6.41 -0.51 -0.35
N GLU A 171 5.59 -1.42 -0.86
CA GLU A 171 4.71 -2.22 -0.05
C GLU A 171 4.95 -3.70 -0.29
N VAL A 172 4.68 -4.49 0.73
CA VAL A 172 4.82 -5.93 0.69
C VAL A 172 3.52 -6.56 1.14
N LEU A 173 2.96 -7.37 0.25
CA LEU A 173 1.79 -8.18 0.48
C LEU A 173 2.22 -9.63 0.67
N TYR A 174 1.80 -10.24 1.77
CA TYR A 174 1.99 -11.65 2.05
C TYR A 174 0.65 -12.37 1.95
N LEU A 175 0.62 -13.46 1.19
CA LEU A 175 -0.56 -14.25 0.89
C LEU A 175 -0.24 -15.73 1.16
N ALA A 176 -0.95 -16.36 2.08
CA ALA A 176 -0.90 -17.81 2.31
C ALA A 176 -2.31 -18.36 2.51
N PRO A 177 -2.73 -19.37 1.72
CA PRO A 177 -3.99 -20.06 1.99
C PRO A 177 -3.99 -20.67 3.39
N ALA A 178 -5.18 -20.74 4.00
CA ALA A 178 -5.35 -21.34 5.32
C ALA A 178 -4.77 -22.77 5.38
N GLY A 179 -3.96 -23.04 6.40
CA GLY A 179 -3.32 -24.34 6.61
C GLY A 179 -1.94 -24.52 5.96
N GLU A 180 -1.47 -23.56 5.15
CA GLU A 180 -0.12 -23.63 4.56
C GLU A 180 0.96 -22.93 5.39
N GLY A 181 0.58 -22.06 6.33
CA GLY A 181 1.51 -21.35 7.21
C GLY A 181 2.51 -20.45 6.47
N GLU A 182 3.35 -19.77 7.24
CA GLU A 182 4.40 -18.92 6.68
C GLU A 182 5.45 -19.77 5.93
N GLY A 183 5.72 -19.45 4.68
CA GLY A 183 6.66 -20.21 3.84
C GLY A 183 6.13 -21.52 3.25
N GLY A 184 4.81 -21.79 3.31
CA GLY A 184 4.18 -22.91 2.61
C GLY A 184 4.37 -22.88 1.09
N ALA A 185 4.24 -24.04 0.42
CA ALA A 185 4.52 -24.18 -1.01
C ALA A 185 3.66 -23.27 -1.91
N ASN A 186 2.44 -22.93 -1.47
CA ASN A 186 1.53 -22.02 -2.17
C ASN A 186 1.50 -20.61 -1.57
N SER A 187 2.37 -20.29 -0.62
CA SER A 187 2.52 -18.92 -0.13
C SER A 187 3.17 -18.01 -1.19
N ARG A 188 2.84 -16.72 -1.14
CA ARG A 188 3.34 -15.68 -2.03
C ARG A 188 3.64 -14.42 -1.26
N THR A 189 4.85 -13.89 -1.46
CA THR A 189 5.24 -12.55 -1.05
C THR A 189 5.35 -11.70 -2.30
N ILE A 190 4.60 -10.61 -2.35
CA ILE A 190 4.45 -9.74 -3.50
C ILE A 190 4.92 -8.35 -3.11
N ARG A 191 5.86 -7.80 -3.87
CA ARG A 191 6.29 -6.41 -3.74
C ARG A 191 5.45 -5.53 -4.67
N LEU A 192 4.87 -4.47 -4.13
CA LEU A 192 4.05 -3.49 -4.86
C LEU A 192 4.75 -2.13 -4.80
N ILE A 193 4.96 -1.51 -5.96
CA ILE A 193 5.40 -0.11 -6.05
C ILE A 193 4.32 0.68 -6.77
N CYS A 194 3.83 1.75 -6.13
CA CYS A 194 2.67 2.52 -6.59
C CYS A 194 1.41 1.67 -6.82
N PRO A 195 0.80 1.14 -5.74
CA PRO A 195 -0.34 0.24 -5.83
C PRO A 195 -1.52 0.79 -6.65
N ALA A 196 -1.75 2.10 -6.63
CA ALA A 196 -2.76 2.77 -7.45
C ALA A 196 -2.62 2.40 -8.95
N PHE A 197 -1.40 2.16 -9.42
CA PHE A 197 -1.09 1.84 -10.81
C PHE A 197 -0.62 0.41 -11.03
N SER A 198 0.13 -0.19 -10.11
CA SER A 198 0.72 -1.52 -10.32
C SER A 198 -0.17 -2.68 -9.88
N LEU A 199 -1.16 -2.44 -9.02
CA LEU A 199 -1.95 -3.52 -8.44
C LEU A 199 -2.89 -4.16 -9.48
N PRO A 200 -2.83 -5.49 -9.67
CA PRO A 200 -3.72 -6.19 -10.60
C PRO A 200 -5.17 -6.22 -10.08
N ALA A 201 -6.13 -6.28 -11.00
CA ALA A 201 -7.55 -6.36 -10.66
C ALA A 201 -7.92 -7.55 -9.74
N SER A 202 -7.16 -8.66 -9.81
CA SER A 202 -7.36 -9.85 -8.96
C SER A 202 -7.02 -9.62 -7.49
N LEU A 203 -6.07 -8.72 -7.19
CA LEU A 203 -5.66 -8.40 -5.81
C LEU A 203 -6.38 -7.17 -5.26
N LEU A 204 -7.00 -6.36 -6.14
CA LEU A 204 -7.63 -5.10 -5.77
C LEU A 204 -8.64 -5.22 -4.62
N PRO A 205 -9.61 -6.17 -4.62
CA PRO A 205 -10.59 -6.25 -3.54
C PRO A 205 -9.95 -6.53 -2.17
N LEU A 206 -8.97 -7.43 -2.12
CA LEU A 206 -8.26 -7.78 -0.88
C LEU A 206 -7.43 -6.61 -0.38
N TYR A 207 -6.73 -5.93 -1.29
CA TYR A 207 -5.91 -4.78 -0.95
C TYR A 207 -6.74 -3.59 -0.45
N LEU A 208 -7.89 -3.28 -1.08
CA LEU A 208 -8.80 -2.23 -0.63
C LEU A 208 -9.38 -2.53 0.75
N ALA A 209 -9.74 -3.78 1.01
CA ALA A 209 -10.26 -4.17 2.31
C ALA A 209 -9.19 -4.05 3.41
N ALA A 210 -7.94 -4.39 3.09
CA ALA A 210 -6.80 -4.20 3.98
C ALA A 210 -6.49 -2.71 4.21
N ASP A 211 -6.61 -1.89 3.16
CA ASP A 211 -6.45 -0.45 3.26
C ASP A 211 -7.49 0.18 4.19
N GLY A 212 -8.78 -0.16 4.00
CA GLY A 212 -9.86 0.27 4.89
C GLY A 212 -9.64 -0.19 6.33
N ALA A 213 -9.14 -1.40 6.55
CA ALA A 213 -8.81 -1.90 7.88
C ALA A 213 -7.63 -1.19 8.55
N LEU A 214 -6.76 -0.51 7.79
CA LEU A 214 -5.66 0.31 8.30
C LEU A 214 -6.03 1.78 8.46
N ALA A 215 -7.07 2.26 7.77
CA ALA A 215 -7.45 3.66 7.74
C ALA A 215 -7.59 4.32 9.13
N PRO A 216 -8.16 3.68 10.17
CA PRO A 216 -8.22 4.29 11.51
C PRO A 216 -6.84 4.55 12.12
N LEU A 217 -5.91 3.61 11.95
CA LEU A 217 -4.53 3.73 12.46
C LEU A 217 -3.77 4.83 11.72
N LEU A 218 -3.95 4.90 10.39
CA LEU A 218 -3.37 5.96 9.54
C LEU A 218 -3.93 7.34 9.90
N ALA A 219 -5.23 7.45 10.17
CA ALA A 219 -5.86 8.70 10.57
C ALA A 219 -5.32 9.21 11.92
N GLN A 220 -5.03 8.31 12.85
CA GLN A 220 -4.35 8.66 14.10
C GLN A 220 -2.91 9.14 13.84
N ALA A 221 -2.13 8.38 13.07
CA ALA A 221 -0.75 8.74 12.74
C ALA A 221 -0.66 10.10 12.00
N ALA A 222 -1.63 10.42 11.15
CA ALA A 222 -1.72 11.71 10.47
C ALA A 222 -1.87 12.89 11.46
N GLN A 223 -2.62 12.72 12.56
CA GLN A 223 -2.73 13.74 13.62
C GLN A 223 -1.38 14.00 14.32
N GLU A 224 -0.46 13.03 14.26
CA GLU A 224 0.90 13.11 14.80
C GLU A 224 1.93 13.59 13.76
N GLY A 225 1.47 13.98 12.56
CA GLY A 225 2.30 14.51 11.48
C GLY A 225 2.85 13.46 10.50
N LEU A 226 2.36 12.22 10.57
CA LEU A 226 2.75 11.12 9.66
C LEU A 226 1.68 10.92 8.57
N GLU A 227 1.48 11.92 7.72
CA GLU A 227 0.51 11.82 6.63
C GLU A 227 0.99 10.85 5.53
N PRO A 228 0.10 9.99 4.99
CA PRO A 228 0.44 9.17 3.84
C PRO A 228 0.65 10.06 2.60
N PRO A 229 1.51 9.64 1.66
CA PRO A 229 1.70 10.37 0.42
C PRO A 229 0.38 10.46 -0.35
N PRO A 230 0.11 11.60 -1.01
CA PRO A 230 -1.09 11.73 -1.82
C PRO A 230 -1.08 10.71 -2.95
N LEU A 231 -2.23 10.09 -3.17
CA LEU A 231 -2.44 9.20 -4.31
C LEU A 231 -2.73 10.03 -5.55
N ALA A 232 -2.08 9.68 -6.66
CA ALA A 232 -2.35 10.32 -7.96
C ALA A 232 -3.78 10.01 -8.45
N LEU A 233 -4.30 8.82 -8.13
CA LEU A 233 -5.67 8.38 -8.39
C LEU A 233 -6.17 7.54 -7.20
N PRO A 234 -7.48 7.51 -6.94
CA PRO A 234 -8.07 6.57 -5.98
C PRO A 234 -7.62 5.12 -6.26
N LEU A 235 -7.31 4.34 -5.21
CA LEU A 235 -6.83 2.96 -5.34
C LEU A 235 -7.79 2.05 -6.11
N ASP A 236 -9.09 2.29 -5.97
CA ASP A 236 -10.14 1.50 -6.60
C ASP A 236 -10.50 1.98 -8.00
N THR A 237 -9.76 2.93 -8.56
CA THR A 237 -9.93 3.38 -9.95
C THR A 237 -9.79 2.19 -10.89
N MET A 238 -10.81 1.99 -11.72
CA MET A 238 -10.85 0.99 -12.79
C MET A 238 -10.60 1.63 -14.16
N LEU A 239 -11.02 2.88 -14.34
CA LEU A 239 -10.84 3.64 -15.58
C LEU A 239 -10.65 5.12 -15.27
N ASP A 240 -9.71 5.76 -15.94
CA ASP A 240 -9.49 7.21 -15.91
C ASP A 240 -9.35 7.72 -17.35
N TYR A 241 -10.18 8.66 -17.79
CA TYR A 241 -10.20 9.16 -19.16
C TYR A 241 -10.17 10.69 -19.20
N GLN A 242 -9.05 11.25 -19.66
CA GLN A 242 -8.78 12.68 -19.78
C GLN A 242 -8.77 13.10 -21.24
N ARG A 243 -9.42 14.24 -21.51
CA ARG A 243 -9.51 14.83 -22.85
C ARG A 243 -8.73 16.14 -22.95
N VAL A 244 -8.37 16.48 -24.19
CA VAL A 244 -7.65 17.71 -24.55
C VAL A 244 -8.40 18.99 -24.19
N ASP A 245 -9.72 18.95 -24.11
CA ASP A 245 -10.56 20.09 -23.75
C ASP A 245 -10.71 20.28 -22.24
N GLY A 246 -10.07 19.44 -21.43
CA GLY A 246 -10.12 19.50 -19.96
C GLY A 246 -11.23 18.66 -19.35
N ALA A 247 -12.12 18.05 -20.16
CA ALA A 247 -13.11 17.13 -19.64
C ALA A 247 -12.45 15.83 -19.15
N HIS A 248 -12.97 15.28 -18.06
CA HIS A 248 -12.35 14.15 -17.36
C HIS A 248 -13.42 13.21 -16.80
N LEU A 249 -13.15 11.90 -16.84
CA LEU A 249 -14.02 10.85 -16.33
C LEU A 249 -13.21 9.83 -15.54
N THR A 250 -13.53 9.62 -14.26
CA THR A 250 -12.95 8.57 -13.42
C THR A 250 -14.04 7.61 -12.98
N MET A 251 -13.82 6.31 -13.16
CA MET A 251 -14.72 5.24 -12.71
C MET A 251 -14.02 4.33 -11.70
N GLN A 252 -14.70 4.05 -10.61
CA GLN A 252 -14.21 3.21 -9.51
C GLN A 252 -14.83 1.81 -9.53
N LEU A 253 -14.19 0.84 -8.87
CA LEU A 253 -14.66 -0.54 -8.74
C LEU A 253 -16.05 -0.62 -8.09
N SER A 254 -16.36 0.31 -7.19
CA SER A 254 -17.66 0.46 -6.52
C SER A 254 -18.81 0.80 -7.47
N GLY A 255 -18.50 1.25 -8.69
CA GLY A 255 -19.47 1.83 -9.62
C GLY A 255 -19.59 3.35 -9.49
N GLN A 256 -18.94 3.98 -8.51
CA GLN A 256 -18.90 5.45 -8.43
C GLN A 256 -18.18 6.03 -9.65
N VAL A 257 -18.77 7.08 -10.21
CA VAL A 257 -18.23 7.81 -11.34
C VAL A 257 -18.16 9.29 -11.00
N VAL A 258 -17.00 9.88 -11.26
CA VAL A 258 -16.75 11.31 -11.14
C VAL A 258 -16.43 11.84 -12.53
N ALA A 259 -17.13 12.88 -12.95
CA ALA A 259 -16.89 13.57 -14.20
C ALA A 259 -16.59 15.05 -13.93
N THR A 260 -15.68 15.61 -14.71
CA THR A 260 -15.35 17.03 -14.69
C THR A 260 -15.55 17.60 -16.09
N ASP A 261 -16.21 18.74 -16.19
CA ASP A 261 -16.39 19.43 -17.47
C ASP A 261 -15.16 20.30 -17.83
N PRO A 262 -15.08 20.86 -19.06
CA PRO A 262 -14.00 21.77 -19.46
C PRO A 262 -13.82 23.02 -18.58
N ALA A 263 -14.86 23.43 -17.84
CA ALA A 263 -14.80 24.59 -16.94
C ALA A 263 -14.30 24.21 -15.54
N GLY A 264 -14.20 22.91 -15.22
CA GLY A 264 -13.79 22.38 -13.93
C GLY A 264 -14.95 22.05 -12.99
N SER A 265 -16.20 22.11 -13.45
CA SER A 265 -17.37 21.70 -12.66
C SER A 265 -17.41 20.19 -12.49
N ILE A 266 -17.70 19.74 -11.26
CA ILE A 266 -17.65 18.32 -10.87
C ILE A 266 -19.08 17.75 -10.79
N TYR A 267 -19.23 16.56 -11.35
CA TYR A 267 -20.47 15.80 -11.41
C TYR A 267 -20.19 14.39 -10.88
N THR A 268 -21.14 13.83 -10.11
CA THR A 268 -21.01 12.48 -9.57
C THR A 268 -22.24 11.65 -9.88
N THR A 269 -22.04 10.39 -10.21
CA THR A 269 -23.12 9.42 -10.43
C THR A 269 -22.65 8.02 -10.02
N THR A 270 -23.53 7.03 -10.18
CA THR A 270 -23.21 5.62 -9.93
C THR A 270 -23.68 4.79 -11.10
N LEU A 271 -22.77 3.96 -11.63
CA LEU A 271 -23.06 2.96 -12.63
C LEU A 271 -23.17 1.56 -11.99
N PRO A 272 -23.92 0.63 -12.61
CA PRO A 272 -23.84 -0.77 -12.23
C PRO A 272 -22.39 -1.28 -12.31
N VAL A 273 -21.92 -1.97 -11.27
CA VAL A 273 -20.56 -2.54 -11.23
C VAL A 273 -20.28 -3.46 -12.43
N SER A 274 -21.30 -4.18 -12.90
CA SER A 274 -21.19 -5.02 -14.11
C SER A 274 -20.88 -4.21 -15.38
N GLN A 275 -21.37 -2.98 -15.48
CA GLN A 275 -21.07 -2.08 -16.60
C GLN A 275 -19.61 -1.62 -16.53
N VAL A 276 -19.11 -1.22 -15.34
CA VAL A 276 -17.70 -0.83 -15.14
C VAL A 276 -16.76 -1.99 -15.49
N ILE A 277 -17.04 -3.20 -14.99
CA ILE A 277 -16.24 -4.39 -15.28
C ILE A 277 -16.28 -4.72 -16.78
N SER A 278 -17.45 -4.66 -17.41
CA SER A 278 -17.60 -4.94 -18.84
C SER A 278 -16.81 -3.95 -19.71
N LEU A 279 -16.87 -2.66 -19.39
CA LEU A 279 -16.20 -1.60 -20.16
C LEU A 279 -14.68 -1.69 -20.01
N THR A 280 -14.19 -1.89 -18.78
CA THR A 280 -12.75 -2.04 -18.51
C THR A 280 -12.16 -3.32 -19.10
N THR A 281 -12.90 -4.43 -19.07
CA THR A 281 -12.49 -5.69 -19.71
C THR A 281 -12.42 -5.55 -21.23
N ARG A 282 -13.44 -4.97 -21.87
CA ARG A 282 -13.42 -4.71 -23.33
C ARG A 282 -12.22 -3.87 -23.74
N LEU A 283 -11.88 -2.84 -22.96
CA LEU A 283 -10.71 -2.00 -23.23
C LEU A 283 -9.39 -2.78 -23.06
N ALA A 284 -9.24 -3.53 -21.98
CA ALA A 284 -8.06 -4.34 -21.72
C ALA A 284 -7.82 -5.42 -22.80
N GLU A 285 -8.89 -5.99 -23.36
CA GLU A 285 -8.82 -7.03 -24.40
C GLU A 285 -8.44 -6.50 -25.80
N THR A 286 -8.46 -5.18 -26.01
CA THR A 286 -8.08 -4.59 -27.32
C THR A 286 -6.61 -4.82 -27.68
N ASN A 287 -5.76 -5.19 -26.70
CA ASN A 287 -4.30 -5.32 -26.84
C ASN A 287 -3.63 -4.07 -27.43
N ARG A 288 -4.27 -2.89 -27.34
CA ARG A 288 -3.71 -1.60 -27.77
C ARG A 288 -3.26 -0.72 -26.63
N LEU A 289 -3.71 -1.01 -25.43
CA LEU A 289 -3.21 -0.37 -24.23
C LEU A 289 -1.84 -0.95 -23.87
N VAL A 290 -0.90 -0.08 -23.52
CA VAL A 290 0.45 -0.45 -23.10
C VAL A 290 0.45 -0.55 -21.58
N ARG A 291 1.11 -1.56 -21.00
CA ARG A 291 1.26 -1.62 -19.55
C ARG A 291 2.09 -0.43 -19.06
N GLY A 292 1.63 0.25 -18.02
CA GLY A 292 2.33 1.36 -17.39
C GLY A 292 1.50 2.65 -17.42
N VAL A 293 2.12 3.75 -16.97
CA VAL A 293 1.52 5.08 -16.84
C VAL A 293 2.50 6.18 -17.25
N THR A 294 3.34 5.90 -18.25
CA THR A 294 4.44 6.78 -18.64
C THR A 294 3.92 8.10 -19.22
N ALA A 295 2.91 8.09 -20.09
CA ALA A 295 2.39 9.32 -20.69
C ALA A 295 1.63 10.17 -19.66
N TYR A 296 0.88 9.51 -18.77
CA TYR A 296 0.17 10.11 -17.64
C TYR A 296 1.12 10.83 -16.69
N THR A 297 2.19 10.15 -16.27
CA THR A 297 3.16 10.73 -15.34
C THR A 297 4.00 11.84 -15.98
N ALA A 298 4.26 11.76 -17.29
CA ALA A 298 4.99 12.79 -18.00
C ALA A 298 4.13 14.02 -18.34
N GLY A 299 2.78 13.87 -18.39
CA GLY A 299 1.86 14.95 -18.77
C GLY A 299 2.06 15.45 -20.21
N GLU A 300 2.64 14.62 -21.08
CA GLU A 300 3.13 15.05 -22.41
C GLU A 300 2.04 15.06 -23.49
N LEU A 301 0.95 14.32 -23.27
CA LEU A 301 -0.12 14.11 -24.24
C LEU A 301 -1.47 14.60 -23.71
N PRO A 302 -2.28 15.27 -24.55
CA PRO A 302 -3.48 15.95 -24.10
C PRO A 302 -4.68 15.02 -23.92
N ASN A 303 -4.66 13.79 -24.45
CA ASN A 303 -5.69 12.79 -24.19
C ASN A 303 -5.04 11.55 -23.63
N ILE A 304 -5.56 11.06 -22.50
CA ILE A 304 -5.01 9.93 -21.76
C ILE A 304 -6.15 9.04 -21.31
N LEU A 305 -6.01 7.74 -21.53
CA LEU A 305 -6.90 6.71 -21.03
C LEU A 305 -6.08 5.72 -20.20
N LEU A 306 -6.43 5.57 -18.93
CA LEU A 306 -5.94 4.53 -18.05
C LEU A 306 -7.05 3.51 -17.80
N VAL A 307 -6.69 2.23 -17.81
CA VAL A 307 -7.61 1.12 -17.56
C VAL A 307 -6.92 0.09 -16.68
N ARG A 308 -7.56 -0.31 -15.57
CA ARG A 308 -7.01 -1.34 -14.70
C ARG A 308 -7.08 -2.70 -15.39
N GLY A 309 -5.90 -3.25 -15.67
CA GLY A 309 -5.74 -4.55 -16.31
C GLY A 309 -5.48 -5.69 -15.31
N PRO A 310 -5.27 -6.91 -15.83
CA PRO A 310 -5.00 -8.10 -15.03
C PRO A 310 -3.65 -8.08 -14.32
N LEU A 311 -2.72 -7.20 -14.71
CA LEU A 311 -1.34 -7.18 -14.20
C LEU A 311 -0.88 -5.79 -13.72
N ALA A 312 -1.51 -4.71 -14.17
CA ALA A 312 -1.29 -3.32 -13.75
C ALA A 312 -2.29 -2.43 -14.51
N MET A 313 -2.26 -1.14 -14.27
CA MET A 313 -2.84 -0.13 -15.16
C MET A 313 -2.23 -0.23 -16.56
N LEU A 314 -3.11 -0.11 -17.54
CA LEU A 314 -2.81 -0.05 -18.95
C LEU A 314 -3.14 1.35 -19.44
N GLU A 315 -2.32 1.88 -20.34
CA GLU A 315 -2.39 3.25 -20.82
C GLU A 315 -2.53 3.30 -22.34
N ALA A 316 -3.33 4.25 -22.81
CA ALA A 316 -3.24 4.80 -24.15
C ALA A 316 -3.26 6.32 -24.07
N ALA A 317 -2.39 6.96 -24.84
CA ALA A 317 -2.34 8.40 -24.92
C ALA A 317 -2.16 8.86 -26.37
N TRP A 318 -2.80 9.96 -26.75
CA TRP A 318 -2.77 10.48 -28.12
C TRP A 318 -2.98 11.99 -28.17
N ARG A 319 -2.48 12.60 -29.26
CA ARG A 319 -2.65 14.05 -29.51
C ARG A 319 -3.92 14.34 -30.31
N ASP A 320 -4.01 13.77 -31.51
CA ASP A 320 -5.05 14.13 -32.47
C ASP A 320 -6.07 13.02 -32.69
N LEU A 321 -5.62 11.80 -33.02
CA LEU A 321 -6.48 10.68 -33.34
C LEU A 321 -6.19 9.47 -32.45
N ALA A 322 -7.22 8.99 -31.76
CA ALA A 322 -7.12 7.80 -30.94
C ALA A 322 -6.86 6.52 -31.77
N PRO A 323 -6.20 5.50 -31.19
CA PRO A 323 -6.00 4.20 -31.81
C PRO A 323 -7.31 3.59 -32.32
N ALA A 324 -7.28 3.04 -33.54
CA ALA A 324 -8.49 2.63 -34.25
C ALA A 324 -9.36 1.63 -33.49
N ASP A 325 -8.73 0.71 -32.76
CA ASP A 325 -9.39 -0.39 -32.06
C ASP A 325 -10.09 0.05 -30.76
N ILE A 326 -9.67 1.17 -30.15
CA ILE A 326 -10.32 1.70 -28.94
C ILE A 326 -11.37 2.77 -29.24
N ARG A 327 -11.33 3.40 -30.43
CA ARG A 327 -12.28 4.46 -30.84
C ARG A 327 -13.77 4.12 -30.60
N PRO A 328 -14.28 2.92 -30.92
CA PRO A 328 -15.68 2.61 -30.68
C PRO A 328 -16.06 2.70 -29.19
N ILE A 329 -15.13 2.32 -28.31
CA ILE A 329 -15.34 2.39 -26.85
C ILE A 329 -15.16 3.82 -26.35
N LEU A 330 -14.24 4.60 -26.94
CA LEU A 330 -14.12 6.03 -26.64
C LEU A 330 -15.40 6.80 -26.96
N VAL A 331 -16.10 6.48 -28.05
CA VAL A 331 -17.40 7.09 -28.37
C VAL A 331 -18.45 6.78 -27.29
N GLU A 332 -18.41 5.58 -26.71
CA GLU A 332 -19.28 5.21 -25.58
C GLU A 332 -18.91 6.00 -24.31
N LEU A 333 -17.61 6.19 -24.05
CA LEU A 333 -17.12 7.00 -22.94
C LEU A 333 -17.45 8.49 -23.09
N ASP A 334 -17.32 9.04 -24.31
CA ASP A 334 -17.68 10.42 -24.62
C ASP A 334 -19.18 10.64 -24.42
N ALA A 335 -20.02 9.74 -24.93
CA ALA A 335 -21.46 9.83 -24.74
C ALA A 335 -21.86 9.76 -23.26
N LEU A 336 -21.21 8.88 -22.48
CA LEU A 336 -21.42 8.79 -21.04
C LEU A 336 -20.96 10.06 -20.31
N LEU A 337 -19.80 10.62 -20.68
CA LEU A 337 -19.29 11.85 -20.10
C LEU A 337 -20.24 13.02 -20.37
N ASP A 338 -20.71 13.17 -21.61
CA ASP A 338 -21.67 14.21 -21.99
C ASP A 338 -23.02 14.03 -21.26
N GLU A 339 -23.48 12.79 -21.07
CA GLU A 339 -24.68 12.49 -20.28
C GLU A 339 -24.53 12.93 -18.82
N ILE A 340 -23.38 12.63 -18.20
CA ILE A 340 -23.11 12.96 -16.79
C ILE A 340 -22.94 14.47 -16.59
N ILE A 341 -22.21 15.15 -17.47
CA ILE A 341 -22.06 16.62 -17.42
C ILE A 341 -23.41 17.31 -17.66
N GLY A 342 -24.31 16.67 -18.43
CA GLY A 342 -25.70 17.12 -18.60
C GLY A 342 -26.57 17.00 -17.34
N LEU A 343 -26.09 16.36 -16.27
CA LEU A 343 -26.76 16.31 -14.97
C LEU A 343 -26.58 17.64 -14.21
N SER A 344 -27.26 17.78 -13.07
CA SER A 344 -27.01 18.91 -12.18
C SER A 344 -25.66 18.77 -11.49
N GLU A 345 -24.93 19.88 -11.28
CA GLU A 345 -23.66 19.89 -10.54
C GLU A 345 -23.81 19.18 -9.20
N ALA A 346 -22.77 18.42 -8.81
CA ALA A 346 -22.76 17.79 -7.50
C ALA A 346 -22.82 18.88 -6.42
N GLU A 347 -23.68 18.69 -5.41
CA GLU A 347 -23.63 19.56 -4.24
C GLU A 347 -22.23 19.47 -3.63
N PRO A 348 -21.57 20.61 -3.29
CA PRO A 348 -20.28 20.57 -2.65
C PRO A 348 -20.42 19.74 -1.37
N ILE A 349 -19.64 18.66 -1.27
CA ILE A 349 -19.52 17.92 -0.01
C ILE A 349 -18.98 18.95 1.00
N PRO A 350 -19.74 19.32 2.04
CA PRO A 350 -19.24 20.27 3.02
C PRO A 350 -17.96 19.68 3.61
N PRO A 351 -16.90 20.50 3.77
CA PRO A 351 -15.68 20.02 4.42
C PRO A 351 -16.08 19.41 5.77
N GLU A 352 -15.51 18.24 6.07
CA GLU A 352 -15.70 17.59 7.35
C GLU A 352 -15.45 18.63 8.46
N PRO A 353 -16.38 18.80 9.42
CA PRO A 353 -16.28 19.90 10.37
C PRO A 353 -14.97 19.77 11.13
N THR A 354 -14.09 20.74 10.95
CA THR A 354 -12.91 20.90 11.81
C THR A 354 -13.42 20.93 13.25
N PRO A 355 -12.97 20.02 14.13
CA PRO A 355 -13.38 20.04 15.53
C PRO A 355 -12.97 21.38 16.11
N THR A 356 -13.96 22.25 16.30
CA THR A 356 -13.75 23.53 16.97
C THR A 356 -13.58 23.21 18.44
N ALA A 357 -12.33 23.29 18.92
CA ALA A 357 -12.03 23.17 20.34
C ALA A 357 -12.85 24.22 21.10
N THR A 358 -13.88 23.76 21.81
CA THR A 358 -14.64 24.60 22.73
C THR A 358 -13.85 24.65 24.03
N ALA A 359 -13.04 25.69 24.20
CA ALA A 359 -12.46 25.98 25.50
C ALA A 359 -13.58 26.41 26.45
N THR A 360 -13.83 25.61 27.50
CA THR A 360 -14.66 26.01 28.64
C THR A 360 -13.73 26.21 29.83
N PRO A 361 -13.82 27.32 30.58
CA PRO A 361 -13.01 27.57 31.77
C PRO A 361 -13.34 26.65 32.95
#